data_AF-A0A937W5S9-F1
#
_entry.id   AF-A0A937W5S9-F1
#
_cell.length_a   1.000
_cell.length_b   1.000
_cell.length_c   1.000
_cell.angle_alpha   90.00
_cell.angle_beta   90.00
_cell.angle_gamma   90.00
#
_symmetry.space_group_name_H-M   'P 1'
#
loop_
_entity.id
_entity.type
_entity.pdbx_description
1 polymer ?
#
loop_
_entity_poly.entity_id
_entity_poly.type
_entity_poly.pdbx_seq_one_letter_code
_entity_poly.pdbx_strand_id
1 'polypeptide(L)'
;MSDDDRTTKAEQLIARMQAARGYIYPEWELAARTDPEFTEAYNRIYELALGEGRHVSAKVREFVALALLAFRGADRETLVAHMRRAIRLGATKEELFEVLEATMVPGGAPTFHRGLNALLEIE
;
A
#
# COMPACT_ATOMS: atom_id res chain seq x y z
N MET A 1 -12.51 -7.61 -27.40
CA MET A 1 -13.33 -7.49 -26.17
C MET A 1 -14.40 -6.45 -26.44
N SER A 2 -15.67 -6.71 -26.15
CA SER A 2 -16.71 -5.67 -26.26
C SER A 2 -16.49 -4.60 -25.18
N ASP A 3 -17.05 -3.40 -25.37
CA ASP A 3 -16.93 -2.32 -24.38
C ASP A 3 -17.62 -2.68 -23.05
N ASP A 4 -18.68 -3.49 -23.11
CA ASP A 4 -19.41 -3.99 -21.94
C ASP A 4 -18.58 -5.01 -21.12
N ASP A 5 -17.86 -5.88 -21.82
CA ASP A 5 -16.94 -6.85 -21.22
C ASP A 5 -15.71 -6.15 -20.61
N ARG A 6 -15.20 -5.09 -21.27
CA ARG A 6 -14.12 -4.25 -20.72
C ARG A 6 -14.53 -3.56 -19.42
N THR A 7 -15.72 -2.97 -19.40
CA THR A 7 -16.26 -2.26 -18.23
C THR A 7 -16.46 -3.22 -17.05
N THR A 8 -17.06 -4.37 -17.32
CA THR A 8 -17.28 -5.42 -16.31
C THR A 8 -15.95 -5.88 -15.69
N LYS A 9 -14.94 -6.15 -16.54
CA LYS A 9 -13.61 -6.56 -16.08
C LYS A 9 -12.92 -5.49 -15.23
N ALA A 10 -13.04 -4.21 -15.61
CA ALA A 10 -12.46 -3.10 -14.86
C ALA A 10 -13.06 -3.00 -13.44
N GLU A 11 -14.39 -3.03 -13.31
CA GLU A 11 -15.06 -2.91 -12.02
C GLU A 11 -14.79 -4.12 -11.11
N GLN A 12 -14.70 -5.33 -11.66
CA GLN A 12 -14.26 -6.51 -10.91
C GLN A 12 -12.82 -6.39 -10.40
N LEU A 13 -11.92 -5.84 -11.22
CA LEU A 13 -10.53 -5.61 -10.84
C LEU A 13 -10.42 -4.55 -9.72
N ILE A 14 -11.14 -3.43 -9.85
CA ILE A 14 -11.20 -2.38 -8.82
C ILE A 14 -11.68 -2.95 -7.49
N ALA A 15 -12.80 -3.69 -7.50
CA ALA A 15 -13.35 -4.30 -6.30
C ALA A 15 -12.36 -5.26 -5.63
N ARG A 16 -11.64 -6.07 -6.42
CA ARG A 16 -10.63 -7.00 -5.89
C ARG A 16 -9.42 -6.26 -5.31
N MET A 17 -8.93 -5.22 -5.98
CA MET A 17 -7.83 -4.39 -5.49
C MET A 17 -8.19 -3.75 -4.15
N GLN A 18 -9.39 -3.15 -4.05
CA GLN A 18 -9.88 -2.53 -2.83
C GLN A 18 -10.04 -3.56 -1.70
N ALA A 19 -10.58 -4.75 -1.99
CA ALA A 19 -10.74 -5.80 -0.98
C ALA A 19 -9.39 -6.31 -0.44
N ALA A 20 -8.42 -6.55 -1.33
CA ALA A 20 -7.11 -7.08 -0.95
C ALA A 20 -6.23 -6.06 -0.20
N ARG A 21 -6.36 -4.77 -0.55
CA ARG A 21 -5.54 -3.69 0.02
C ARG A 21 -6.22 -2.98 1.17
N GLY A 22 -7.55 -2.97 1.20
CA GLY A 22 -8.41 -2.13 2.04
C GLY A 22 -8.49 -0.67 1.61
N TYR A 23 -7.93 -0.33 0.44
CA TYR A 23 -8.02 0.97 -0.22
C TYR A 23 -7.69 0.81 -1.71
N ILE A 24 -8.09 1.79 -2.51
CA ILE A 24 -7.59 1.98 -3.87
C ILE A 24 -7.47 3.50 -4.09
N TYR A 25 -6.42 3.93 -4.78
CA TYR A 25 -6.29 5.34 -5.14
C TYR A 25 -7.11 5.65 -6.41
N PRO A 26 -7.68 6.85 -6.55
CA PRO A 26 -8.50 7.22 -7.70
C PRO A 26 -7.78 7.01 -9.06
N GLU A 27 -6.47 7.25 -9.12
CA GLU A 27 -5.66 7.02 -10.31
C GLU A 27 -5.60 5.55 -10.74
N TRP A 28 -5.71 4.60 -9.80
CA TRP A 28 -5.76 3.18 -10.13
C TRP A 28 -7.14 2.73 -10.60
N GLU A 29 -8.22 3.39 -10.16
CA GLU A 29 -9.53 3.17 -10.76
C GLU A 29 -9.59 3.68 -12.20
N LEU A 30 -9.01 4.87 -12.45
CA LEU A 30 -8.85 5.40 -13.80
C LEU A 30 -8.03 4.43 -14.67
N ALA A 31 -6.90 3.92 -14.16
CA ALA A 31 -6.09 2.95 -14.87
C ALA A 31 -6.88 1.68 -15.21
N ALA A 32 -7.64 1.12 -14.26
CA ALA A 32 -8.44 -0.07 -14.47
C ALA A 32 -9.53 0.14 -15.53
N ARG A 33 -10.23 1.28 -15.51
CA ARG A 33 -11.27 1.62 -16.51
C ARG A 33 -10.69 1.93 -17.89
N THR A 34 -9.46 2.43 -17.95
CA THR A 34 -8.79 2.79 -19.21
C THR A 34 -8.11 1.59 -19.87
N ASP A 35 -7.33 0.84 -19.11
CA ASP A 35 -6.61 -0.36 -19.55
C ASP A 35 -6.64 -1.42 -18.42
N PRO A 36 -7.70 -2.25 -18.38
CA PRO A 36 -7.84 -3.27 -17.35
C PRO A 36 -6.80 -4.38 -17.48
N GLU A 37 -6.21 -4.61 -18.66
CA GLU A 37 -5.21 -5.67 -18.85
C GLU A 37 -3.86 -5.27 -18.27
N PHE A 38 -3.42 -4.03 -18.54
CA PHE A 38 -2.23 -3.49 -17.90
C PHE A 38 -2.39 -3.42 -16.37
N THR A 39 -3.55 -2.95 -15.91
CA THR A 39 -3.81 -2.81 -14.47
C THR A 39 -3.88 -4.18 -13.77
N GLU A 40 -4.41 -5.21 -14.43
CA GLU A 40 -4.39 -6.59 -13.96
C GLU A 40 -2.95 -7.10 -13.79
N ALA A 41 -2.09 -6.89 -14.80
CA ALA A 41 -0.70 -7.29 -14.75
C ALA A 41 0.06 -6.59 -13.61
N TYR A 42 -0.15 -5.29 -13.44
CA TYR A 42 0.37 -4.53 -12.29
C TYR A 42 -0.13 -5.11 -10.97
N ASN A 43 -1.44 -5.34 -10.83
CA ASN A 43 -2.01 -5.84 -9.58
C ASN A 43 -1.45 -7.22 -9.21
N ARG A 44 -1.20 -8.08 -10.19
CA ARG A 44 -0.55 -9.38 -9.94
C ARG A 44 0.86 -9.22 -9.37
N ILE A 45 1.64 -8.25 -9.87
CA ILE A 45 2.97 -7.95 -9.30
C ILE A 45 2.82 -7.44 -7.86
N TYR A 46 1.87 -6.53 -7.62
CA TYR A 46 1.59 -6.00 -6.29
C TYR A 46 1.22 -7.12 -5.30
N GLU A 47 0.32 -8.03 -5.68
CA GLU A 47 -0.11 -9.17 -4.84
C GLU A 47 1.06 -10.09 -4.49
N LEU A 48 1.93 -10.39 -5.46
CA LEU A 48 3.12 -11.22 -5.21
C LEU A 48 4.15 -10.53 -4.30
N ALA A 49 4.28 -9.20 -4.41
CA ALA A 49 5.27 -8.41 -3.68
C ALA A 49 4.82 -8.04 -2.25
N LEU A 50 3.57 -7.62 -2.07
CA LEU A 50 3.03 -7.08 -0.82
C LEU A 50 1.89 -7.92 -0.20
N GLY A 51 1.44 -8.98 -0.88
CA GLY A 51 0.60 -10.01 -0.29
C GLY A 51 1.39 -10.94 0.63
N GLU A 52 0.71 -11.97 1.16
CA GLU A 52 1.32 -12.96 2.05
C GLU A 52 2.42 -13.74 1.32
N GLY A 53 3.62 -13.73 1.90
CA GLY A 53 4.78 -14.40 1.34
C GLY A 53 4.99 -15.81 1.88
N ARG A 54 5.83 -16.59 1.20
CA ARG A 54 6.21 -17.94 1.68
C ARG A 54 7.09 -17.93 2.93
N HIS A 55 7.83 -16.84 3.15
CA HIS A 55 8.82 -16.71 4.22
C HIS A 55 8.73 -15.39 5.00
N VAL A 56 8.11 -14.37 4.39
CA VAL A 56 7.96 -13.04 4.97
C VAL A 56 6.50 -12.69 4.86
N SER A 57 5.86 -12.43 6.01
CA SER A 57 4.44 -12.15 6.06
C SER A 57 4.10 -10.81 5.41
N ALA A 58 2.83 -10.64 5.01
CA ALA A 58 2.33 -9.39 4.47
C ALA A 58 2.55 -8.22 5.45
N LYS A 59 2.43 -8.46 6.77
CA LYS A 59 2.70 -7.46 7.81
C LYS A 59 4.14 -6.92 7.72
N VAL A 60 5.12 -7.81 7.65
CA VAL A 60 6.53 -7.39 7.57
C VAL A 60 6.83 -6.72 6.22
N ARG A 61 6.21 -7.18 5.13
CA ARG A 61 6.31 -6.53 3.82
C ARG A 61 5.75 -5.11 3.84
N GLU A 62 4.67 -4.87 4.59
CA GLU A 62 4.14 -3.52 4.81
C GLU A 62 5.09 -2.63 5.59
N PHE A 63 5.80 -3.14 6.60
CA PHE A 63 6.83 -2.37 7.30
C PHE A 63 7.96 -1.90 6.35
N VAL A 64 8.40 -2.79 5.46
CA VAL A 64 9.41 -2.45 4.44
C VAL A 64 8.86 -1.41 3.46
N ALA A 65 7.62 -1.59 2.98
CA ALA A 65 6.97 -0.65 2.07
C ALA A 65 6.83 0.75 2.71
N LEU A 66 6.35 0.80 3.96
CA LEU A 66 6.19 2.03 4.74
C LEU A 66 7.52 2.78 4.87
N ALA A 67 8.59 2.09 5.28
CA ALA A 67 9.91 2.68 5.42
C ALA A 67 10.44 3.27 4.10
N LEU A 68 10.30 2.52 3.00
CA LEU A 68 10.74 2.97 1.67
C LEU A 68 9.90 4.16 1.17
N LEU A 69 8.58 4.14 1.36
CA LEU A 69 7.70 5.23 0.96
C LEU A 69 7.98 6.51 1.75
N ALA A 70 8.20 6.39 3.06
CA ALA A 70 8.59 7.51 3.90
C ALA A 70 9.93 8.12 3.42
N PHE A 71 10.90 7.27 3.07
CA PHE A 71 12.20 7.70 2.56
C PHE A 71 12.09 8.38 1.19
N ARG A 72 11.31 7.83 0.26
CA ARG A 72 11.08 8.44 -1.06
C ARG A 72 10.26 9.73 -1.02
N GLY A 73 9.70 10.07 0.14
CA GLY A 73 8.91 11.27 0.33
C GLY A 73 7.47 11.17 -0.17
N ALA A 74 6.86 9.98 -0.05
CA ALA A 74 5.44 9.82 -0.28
C ALA A 74 4.61 10.79 0.57
N ASP A 75 3.42 11.16 0.09
CA ASP A 75 2.53 12.00 0.87
C ASP A 75 1.96 11.26 2.09
N ARG A 76 1.33 12.04 2.97
CA ARG A 76 0.78 11.55 4.21
C ARG A 76 -0.33 10.51 3.99
N GLU A 77 -1.20 10.73 3.02
CA GLU A 77 -2.31 9.83 2.69
C GLU A 77 -1.80 8.44 2.29
N THR A 78 -0.74 8.40 1.49
CA THR A 78 -0.06 7.16 1.09
C THR A 78 0.47 6.40 2.30
N LEU A 79 1.18 7.08 3.19
CA LEU A 79 1.73 6.45 4.39
C LEU A 79 0.63 5.93 5.33
N VAL A 80 -0.43 6.72 5.53
CA VAL A 80 -1.60 6.31 6.34
C VAL A 80 -2.28 5.08 5.74
N ALA A 81 -2.42 4.99 4.41
CA ALA A 81 -3.01 3.82 3.76
C ALA A 81 -2.22 2.53 4.04
N HIS A 82 -0.89 2.60 3.96
CA HIS A 82 0.01 1.49 4.28
C HIS A 82 0.00 1.14 5.77
N MET A 83 0.00 2.12 6.68
CA MET A 83 -0.14 1.88 8.12
C MET A 83 -1.46 1.19 8.46
N ARG A 84 -2.60 1.65 7.89
CA ARG A 84 -3.90 0.99 8.08
C ARG A 84 -3.92 -0.43 7.52
N ARG A 85 -3.24 -0.68 6.40
CA ARG A 85 -3.10 -2.04 5.85
C ARG A 85 -2.29 -2.93 6.79
N ALA A 86 -1.16 -2.44 7.31
CA ALA A 86 -0.36 -3.16 8.29
C ALA A 86 -1.19 -3.53 9.53
N ILE A 87 -2.01 -2.61 10.05
CA ILE A 87 -2.89 -2.86 11.21
C ILE A 87 -3.94 -3.94 10.90
N ARG A 88 -4.56 -3.91 9.71
CA ARG A 88 -5.46 -5.00 9.27
C ARG A 88 -4.76 -6.36 9.21
N LEU A 89 -3.44 -6.36 9.01
CA LEU A 89 -2.59 -7.56 9.02
C LEU A 89 -2.03 -7.90 10.42
N GLY A 90 -2.54 -7.25 11.47
CA GLY A 90 -2.16 -7.50 12.86
C GLY A 90 -0.94 -6.71 13.35
N ALA A 91 -0.62 -5.59 12.72
CA ALA A 91 0.36 -4.65 13.28
C ALA A 91 -0.23 -3.81 14.41
N THR A 92 0.59 -3.43 15.39
CA THR A 92 0.22 -2.40 16.37
C THR A 92 0.81 -1.04 16.01
N LYS A 93 0.28 0.03 16.62
CA LYS A 93 0.81 1.38 16.45
C LYS A 93 2.24 1.50 16.98
N GLU A 94 2.58 0.76 18.02
CA GLU A 94 3.92 0.66 18.60
C GLU A 94 4.89 -0.01 17.63
N GLU A 95 4.50 -1.13 16.99
CA GLU A 95 5.33 -1.75 15.95
C GLU A 95 5.57 -0.78 14.78
N LEU A 96 4.55 -0.02 14.37
CA LEU A 96 4.71 1.01 13.34
C LEU A 96 5.69 2.11 13.79
N PHE A 97 5.63 2.53 15.06
CA PHE A 97 6.57 3.50 15.61
C PHE A 97 8.01 2.97 15.61
N GLU A 98 8.24 1.72 16.04
CA GLU A 98 9.58 1.09 16.02
C GLU A 98 10.13 0.98 14.59
N VAL A 99 9.29 0.67 13.59
CA VAL A 99 9.69 0.68 12.18
C VAL A 99 10.17 2.07 11.75
N LEU A 100 9.48 3.13 12.20
CA LEU A 100 9.89 4.50 11.91
C LEU A 100 11.20 4.86 12.61
N GLU A 101 11.39 4.47 13.88
CA GLU A 101 12.66 4.65 14.59
C GLU A 101 13.83 4.02 13.82
N ALA A 102 13.63 2.80 13.30
CA ALA A 102 14.62 2.11 12.49
C ALA A 102 14.99 2.87 11.20
N THR A 103 14.09 3.72 10.67
CA THR A 103 14.40 4.56 9.50
C THR A 103 15.31 5.75 9.80
N MET A 104 15.47 6.15 11.06
CA MET A 104 16.25 7.34 11.44
C MET A 104 17.71 7.24 10.98
N VAL A 105 18.33 6.07 11.16
CA VAL A 105 19.74 5.86 10.80
C VAL A 105 19.96 5.84 9.29
N PRO A 106 19.25 5.01 8.48
CA PRO A 106 19.47 4.96 7.04
C PRO A 106 18.82 6.12 6.26
N GLY A 107 17.71 6.69 6.75
CA GLY A 107 16.91 7.67 6.03
C GLY A 107 16.97 9.10 6.61
N GLY A 108 17.58 9.28 7.78
CA GLY A 108 17.70 10.57 8.45
C GLY A 108 16.40 11.10 9.04
N ALA A 109 16.50 12.23 9.75
CA ALA A 109 15.38 12.90 10.41
C ALA A 109 14.17 13.19 9.49
N PRO A 110 14.34 13.58 8.20
CA PRO A 110 13.19 13.81 7.33
C PRO A 110 12.31 12.57 7.10
N THR A 111 12.92 11.39 7.00
CA THR A 111 12.19 10.12 6.81
C THR A 111 11.36 9.80 8.04
N PHE A 112 11.99 9.85 9.22
CA PHE A 112 11.32 9.63 10.50
C PHE A 112 10.19 10.63 10.72
N HIS A 113 10.45 11.92 10.54
CA HIS A 113 9.47 12.98 10.77
C HIS A 113 8.22 12.82 9.91
N ARG A 114 8.40 12.45 8.63
CA ARG A 114 7.28 12.23 7.72
C ARG A 114 6.44 11.03 8.15
N GLY A 115 7.07 9.92 8.51
CA GLY A 115 6.37 8.76 9.06
C GLY A 115 5.62 9.10 10.34
N LEU A 116 6.26 9.83 11.25
CA LEU A 116 5.65 10.23 12.52
C LEU A 116 4.42 11.12 12.30
N ASN A 117 4.48 12.04 11.34
CA ASN A 117 3.36 12.89 10.98
C ASN A 117 2.16 12.11 10.40
N ALA A 118 2.41 11.01 9.69
CA ALA A 118 1.36 10.08 9.26
C ALA A 118 0.80 9.27 10.45
N LEU A 119 1.65 8.84 11.37
CA LEU A 119 1.25 8.04 12.55
C LEU A 119 0.27 8.78 13.47
N LEU A 120 0.25 10.12 13.45
CA LEU A 120 -0.74 10.94 14.19
C LEU A 120 -2.19 10.60 13.81
N GLU A 121 -2.42 10.05 12.63
CA GLU A 121 -3.76 9.72 12.11
C GLU A 121 -4.18 8.26 12.34
N ILE A 122 -3.30 7.49 12.96
CA ILE A 122 -3.54 6.12 13.36
C ILE A 122 -4.01 6.14 14.80
N GLU A 123 -5.21 5.64 15.07
CA GLU A 123 -5.75 5.49 16.42
C GLU A 123 -5.13 4.30 17.13
#